data_AF-A0A7V8XTB6-F1
#
_entry.id   AF-A0A7V8XTB6-F1
#
_cell.length_a   1.000
_cell.length_b   1.000
_cell.length_c   1.000
_cell.angle_alpha   90.00
_cell.angle_beta   90.00
_cell.angle_gamma   90.00
#
_symmetry.space_group_name_H-M   'P 1'
#
loop_
_entity.id
_entity.type
_entity.pdbx_description
1 polymer ?
#
loop_
_entity_poly.entity_id
_entity_poly.type
_entity_poly.pdbx_seq_one_letter_code
_entity_poly.pdbx_strand_id
1 'polypeptide(L)'
;MPEFHSEPYVYLAGLSHKSALIAWGAFYFKTRTDGRAKLVDDEDLQWIHPPRCDSIGCTSKPYGPARVEVHDDAGQLVASSLTNTHNHCAISGLKPDTRYVYSVTVKHELWGAGVRWDWDPQTQGLLQRDRVYRNAFRTLPDPMAPLAGPFSFIVIGDFGVGIRKPSSSTKRQYEVAQALERAVDEFDARLILTTGDNIYASRRFLLWTGDSGDEDDDWFFTYFQPYRYVLNRIPVCPSIGNHDTQETEEHDDRGQVMDNMYLRERLAGEEAAGRASLEPGLFYRFRASADIEFVCIDTSKEDFFRRGRIYEYPKHWEFLEKAFPAAEAARVKWRVPFGHHPPYCAGPLHYNTRGMAPLIDLFKRGGVRVHFSGHEHNFQHSQVDGIDYFVSGAGAQIRRRSPDGFEEAHTVSWSGECHFLLVTIDGDRMTVRAMGESPGPVLADIARSTPAGELVQGPMIVR
;
A
#
# COMPACT_ATOMS: atom_id res chain seq x y z
N MET A 1 -33.43 0.50 -21.14
CA MET A 1 -32.97 1.05 -19.85
C MET A 1 -31.46 0.86 -19.80
N PRO A 2 -30.67 1.79 -19.25
CA PRO A 2 -29.25 1.51 -19.01
C PRO A 2 -29.14 0.24 -18.16
N GLU A 3 -28.24 -0.65 -18.56
CA GLU A 3 -27.95 -1.87 -17.81
C GLU A 3 -26.86 -1.53 -16.79
N PHE A 4 -27.13 -1.82 -15.52
CA PHE A 4 -26.16 -1.63 -14.45
C PHE A 4 -25.45 -2.94 -14.18
N HIS A 5 -24.12 -2.89 -14.15
CA HIS A 5 -23.28 -4.00 -13.71
C HIS A 5 -22.79 -3.73 -12.30
N SER A 6 -22.91 -4.71 -11.42
CA SER A 6 -22.31 -4.66 -10.07
C SER A 6 -21.09 -5.57 -10.07
N GLU A 7 -19.93 -5.00 -9.77
CA GLU A 7 -18.66 -5.70 -9.71
C GLU A 7 -18.20 -5.83 -8.26
N PRO A 8 -18.36 -7.02 -7.62
CA PRO A 8 -18.00 -7.19 -6.23
C PRO A 8 -16.49 -7.33 -6.06
N TYR A 9 -15.99 -6.79 -4.95
CA TYR A 9 -14.62 -6.97 -4.49
C TYR A 9 -14.59 -7.64 -3.11
N VAL A 10 -13.45 -8.27 -2.82
CA VAL A 10 -13.09 -8.83 -1.52
C VAL A 10 -11.69 -8.32 -1.18
N TYR A 11 -11.48 -7.95 0.09
CA TYR A 11 -10.25 -7.30 0.54
C TYR A 11 -9.80 -7.89 1.89
N LEU A 12 -8.56 -8.39 1.94
CA LEU A 12 -7.89 -8.73 3.19
C LEU A 12 -7.30 -7.44 3.80
N ALA A 13 -8.18 -6.66 4.41
CA ALA A 13 -7.86 -5.32 4.90
C ALA A 13 -6.81 -5.31 6.02
N GLY A 14 -6.72 -6.38 6.81
CA GLY A 14 -5.73 -6.51 7.88
C GLY A 14 -5.38 -7.96 8.17
N LEU A 15 -4.14 -8.18 8.62
CA LEU A 15 -3.67 -9.52 8.95
C LEU A 15 -2.66 -9.46 10.09
N SER A 16 -2.80 -10.39 11.03
CA SER A 16 -1.84 -10.62 12.11
C SER A 16 -1.44 -12.11 12.14
N HIS A 17 -0.68 -12.49 13.16
CA HIS A 17 -0.36 -13.89 13.43
C HIS A 17 -1.56 -14.73 13.89
N LYS A 18 -2.65 -14.09 14.33
CA LYS A 18 -3.80 -14.78 14.96
C LYS A 18 -5.17 -14.30 14.50
N SER A 19 -5.22 -13.30 13.63
CA SER A 19 -6.45 -12.71 13.15
C SER A 19 -6.32 -12.17 11.73
N ALA A 20 -7.46 -12.08 11.05
CA ALA A 20 -7.61 -11.47 9.73
C ALA A 20 -8.83 -10.55 9.75
N LEU A 21 -8.71 -9.36 9.18
CA LEU A 21 -9.83 -8.46 8.90
C LEU A 21 -10.18 -8.60 7.43
N ILE A 22 -11.35 -9.17 7.15
CA ILE A 22 -11.83 -9.45 5.79
C ILE A 22 -12.99 -8.51 5.51
N ALA A 23 -12.89 -7.75 4.43
CA ALA A 23 -13.87 -6.78 3.98
C ALA A 23 -14.38 -7.11 2.57
N TRP A 24 -15.55 -6.56 2.22
CA TRP A 24 -16.16 -6.74 0.91
C TRP A 24 -16.97 -5.51 0.52
N GLY A 25 -17.27 -5.39 -0.77
CA GLY A 25 -18.18 -4.40 -1.30
C GLY A 25 -18.40 -4.62 -2.79
N ALA A 26 -18.93 -3.63 -3.49
CA ALA A 26 -19.08 -3.69 -4.94
C ALA A 26 -19.05 -2.30 -5.56
N PHE A 27 -18.42 -2.23 -6.73
CA PHE A 27 -18.45 -1.05 -7.59
C PHE A 27 -19.58 -1.20 -8.61
N TYR A 28 -20.20 -0.10 -9.00
CA TYR A 28 -21.35 -0.13 -9.91
C TYR A 28 -21.02 0.60 -11.20
N PHE A 29 -21.39 0.00 -12.32
CA PHE A 29 -21.12 0.54 -13.64
C PHE A 29 -22.40 0.69 -14.43
N LYS A 30 -22.59 1.88 -15.00
CA LYS A 30 -23.58 2.11 -16.04
C LYS A 30 -23.00 1.66 -17.38
N THR A 31 -23.45 0.52 -17.88
CA THR A 31 -23.01 -0.03 -19.17
C THR A 31 -23.84 0.56 -20.31
N ARG A 32 -23.19 0.73 -21.46
CA ARG A 32 -23.78 1.28 -22.69
C ARG A 32 -23.84 0.20 -23.76
N THR A 33 -24.78 0.37 -24.70
CA THR A 33 -24.96 -0.56 -25.84
C THR A 33 -23.75 -0.62 -26.77
N ASP A 34 -22.85 0.36 -26.71
CA ASP A 34 -21.59 0.39 -27.46
C ASP A 34 -20.42 -0.27 -26.72
N GLY A 35 -20.67 -0.94 -25.59
CA GLY A 35 -19.67 -1.66 -24.79
C GLY A 35 -18.90 -0.80 -23.79
N ARG A 36 -19.08 0.53 -23.80
CA ARG A 36 -18.47 1.41 -22.80
C ARG A 36 -19.17 1.30 -21.45
N ALA A 37 -18.41 1.53 -20.38
CA ALA A 37 -18.92 1.58 -19.03
C ALA A 37 -18.47 2.89 -18.34
N LYS A 38 -19.33 3.45 -17.51
CA LYS A 38 -18.97 4.52 -16.56
C LYS A 38 -19.20 3.98 -15.16
N LEU A 39 -18.24 4.19 -14.24
CA LEU A 39 -18.51 3.99 -12.83
C LEU A 39 -19.66 4.93 -12.41
N VAL A 40 -20.51 4.44 -11.52
CA VAL A 40 -21.61 5.20 -10.93
C VAL A 40 -21.05 5.96 -9.74
N ASP A 41 -21.20 7.28 -9.78
CA ASP A 41 -20.73 8.19 -8.73
C ASP A 41 -21.66 8.08 -7.50
N ASP A 42 -21.19 8.46 -6.31
CA ASP A 42 -21.94 8.28 -5.06
C ASP A 42 -23.33 8.96 -5.06
N GLU A 43 -23.42 10.14 -5.66
CA GLU A 43 -24.69 10.88 -5.80
C GLU A 43 -25.74 10.14 -6.64
N ASP A 44 -25.28 9.25 -7.53
CA ASP A 44 -26.11 8.44 -8.42
C ASP A 44 -26.39 7.04 -7.86
N LEU A 45 -25.73 6.61 -6.77
CA LEU A 45 -25.96 5.30 -6.15
C LEU A 45 -27.38 5.15 -5.56
N GLN A 46 -28.09 6.26 -5.34
CA GLN A 46 -29.50 6.20 -4.93
C GLN A 46 -30.41 5.66 -6.05
N TRP A 47 -29.94 5.64 -7.30
CA TRP A 47 -30.70 5.20 -8.48
C TRP A 47 -30.38 3.76 -8.90
N ILE A 48 -29.38 3.12 -8.30
CA ILE A 48 -29.12 1.70 -8.51
C ILE A 48 -30.07 0.85 -7.64
N HIS A 49 -30.24 -0.43 -8.00
CA HIS A 49 -31.06 -1.35 -7.21
C HIS A 49 -30.18 -2.47 -6.60
N PRO A 50 -30.19 -2.67 -5.27
CA PRO A 50 -30.84 -1.83 -4.27
C PRO A 50 -30.14 -0.46 -4.11
N PRO A 51 -30.88 0.61 -3.76
CA PRO A 51 -30.30 1.96 -3.64
C PRO A 51 -29.35 2.05 -2.45
N ARG A 52 -28.30 2.87 -2.60
CA ARG A 52 -27.26 3.13 -1.58
C ARG A 52 -26.66 4.53 -1.77
N CYS A 53 -25.76 4.92 -0.88
CA CYS A 53 -25.09 6.23 -0.94
C CYS A 53 -23.56 6.12 -0.82
N ASP A 54 -23.05 4.90 -0.84
CA ASP A 54 -21.64 4.56 -0.66
C ASP A 54 -21.41 3.15 -1.23
N SER A 55 -20.20 2.90 -1.73
CA SER A 55 -19.84 1.61 -2.31
C SER A 55 -18.65 0.91 -1.62
N ILE A 56 -17.76 1.71 -0.98
CA ILE A 56 -16.53 1.25 -0.33
C ILE A 56 -16.31 1.83 1.07
N GLY A 57 -15.28 1.31 1.75
CA GLY A 57 -14.81 1.85 3.02
C GLY A 57 -15.42 1.16 4.23
N CYS A 58 -14.76 1.37 5.37
CA CYS A 58 -15.17 0.83 6.66
C CYS A 58 -16.54 1.34 7.09
N THR A 59 -16.93 2.53 6.66
CA THR A 59 -18.22 3.16 6.99
C THR A 59 -19.34 2.90 5.98
N SER A 60 -19.08 2.18 4.88
CA SER A 60 -20.13 1.85 3.90
C SER A 60 -21.30 1.08 4.51
N LYS A 61 -22.52 1.39 4.02
CA LYS A 61 -23.77 0.74 4.37
C LYS A 61 -23.73 -0.76 4.05
N PRO A 62 -24.21 -1.60 4.99
CA PRO A 62 -24.14 -3.04 4.85
C PRO A 62 -24.91 -3.54 3.62
N TYR A 63 -24.31 -4.45 2.85
CA TYR A 63 -24.98 -5.12 1.72
C TYR A 63 -26.07 -6.11 2.18
N GLY A 64 -26.08 -6.46 3.47
CA GLY A 64 -27.04 -7.34 4.12
C GLY A 64 -26.38 -8.21 5.19
N PRO A 65 -27.10 -9.19 5.75
CA PRO A 65 -26.49 -10.21 6.60
C PRO A 65 -25.38 -10.94 5.85
N ALA A 66 -24.21 -10.97 6.44
CA ALA A 66 -23.00 -11.53 5.89
C ALA A 66 -22.34 -12.50 6.86
N ARG A 67 -21.64 -13.48 6.29
CA ARG A 67 -20.85 -14.48 7.01
C ARG A 67 -19.50 -14.60 6.33
N VAL A 68 -18.44 -14.58 7.13
CA VAL A 68 -17.09 -14.92 6.68
C VAL A 68 -16.73 -16.27 7.31
N GLU A 69 -16.27 -17.21 6.49
CA GLU A 69 -15.80 -18.53 6.92
C GLU A 69 -14.35 -18.71 6.50
N VAL A 70 -13.52 -19.22 7.42
CA VAL A 70 -12.10 -19.46 7.21
C VAL A 70 -11.82 -20.94 7.42
N HIS A 71 -11.20 -21.56 6.42
CA HIS A 71 -10.88 -22.97 6.36
C HIS A 71 -9.37 -23.16 6.30
N ASP A 72 -8.87 -24.23 6.91
CA ASP A 72 -7.48 -24.66 6.72
C ASP A 72 -7.27 -25.36 5.37
N ASP A 73 -6.02 -25.73 5.07
CA ASP A 73 -5.65 -26.43 3.83
C ASP A 73 -6.33 -27.81 3.67
N ALA A 74 -6.85 -28.40 4.76
CA ALA A 74 -7.63 -29.64 4.71
C ALA A 74 -9.13 -29.39 4.43
N GLY A 75 -9.53 -28.12 4.29
CA GLY A 75 -10.91 -27.70 4.08
C GLY A 75 -11.76 -27.65 5.36
N GLN A 76 -11.16 -27.88 6.54
CA GLN A 76 -11.88 -27.83 7.80
C GLN A 76 -12.17 -26.37 8.18
N LEU A 77 -13.42 -26.08 8.55
CA LEU A 77 -13.80 -24.78 9.09
C LEU A 77 -13.05 -24.53 10.42
N VAL A 78 -12.20 -23.50 10.45
CA VAL A 78 -11.41 -23.12 11.62
C VAL A 78 -12.05 -21.98 12.38
N ALA A 79 -12.62 -21.01 11.68
CA ALA A 79 -13.28 -19.87 12.29
C ALA A 79 -14.36 -19.30 11.37
N SER A 80 -15.36 -18.67 11.97
CA SER A 80 -16.42 -17.97 11.24
C SER A 80 -16.84 -16.72 12.00
N SER A 81 -17.25 -15.68 11.28
CA SER A 81 -17.88 -14.49 11.86
C SER A 81 -19.14 -14.12 11.07
N LEU A 82 -20.09 -13.48 11.75
CA LEU A 82 -21.30 -12.92 11.14
C LEU A 82 -21.39 -11.43 11.44
N THR A 83 -21.95 -10.69 10.50
CA THR A 83 -22.33 -9.29 10.69
C THR A 83 -23.57 -8.98 9.86
N ASN A 84 -24.34 -7.99 10.29
CA ASN A 84 -25.42 -7.40 9.50
C ASN A 84 -25.39 -5.86 9.54
N THR A 85 -24.38 -5.28 10.19
CA THR A 85 -24.26 -3.84 10.43
C THR A 85 -23.15 -3.18 9.61
N HIS A 86 -22.16 -3.96 9.13
CA HIS A 86 -21.01 -3.45 8.39
C HIS A 86 -20.55 -4.44 7.31
N ASN A 87 -19.65 -4.00 6.43
CA ASN A 87 -19.11 -4.79 5.32
C ASN A 87 -17.72 -5.39 5.58
N HIS A 88 -17.44 -5.74 6.83
CA HIS A 88 -16.19 -6.37 7.23
C HIS A 88 -16.38 -7.27 8.45
N CYS A 89 -15.45 -8.19 8.67
CA CYS A 89 -15.40 -9.07 9.82
C CYS A 89 -13.95 -9.32 10.25
N ALA A 90 -13.69 -9.17 11.54
CA ALA A 90 -12.49 -9.69 12.17
C ALA A 90 -12.67 -11.19 12.48
N ILE A 91 -11.81 -12.02 11.92
CA ILE A 91 -11.67 -13.44 12.27
C ILE A 91 -10.51 -13.56 13.25
N SER A 92 -10.72 -14.25 14.36
CA SER A 92 -9.70 -14.47 15.40
C SER A 92 -9.51 -15.95 15.69
N GLY A 93 -8.47 -16.30 16.45
CA GLY A 93 -8.18 -17.70 16.81
C GLY A 93 -7.40 -18.47 15.74
N LEU A 94 -6.80 -17.75 14.79
CA LEU A 94 -5.95 -18.33 13.76
C LEU A 94 -4.57 -18.69 14.36
N LYS A 95 -3.89 -19.64 13.74
CA LYS A 95 -2.52 -20.02 14.12
C LYS A 95 -1.51 -19.14 13.39
N PRO A 96 -0.36 -18.81 14.00
CA PRO A 96 0.72 -18.11 13.33
C PRO A 96 1.25 -18.88 12.12
N ASP A 97 1.76 -18.14 11.14
CA ASP A 97 2.41 -18.67 9.93
C ASP A 97 1.65 -19.79 9.19
N THR A 98 0.31 -19.76 9.22
CA THR A 98 -0.56 -20.84 8.73
C THR A 98 -1.39 -20.35 7.55
N ARG A 99 -1.50 -21.19 6.51
CA ARG A 99 -2.33 -20.93 5.32
C ARG A 99 -3.80 -21.22 5.60
N TYR A 100 -4.64 -20.35 5.04
CA TYR A 100 -6.09 -20.43 5.13
C TYR A 100 -6.73 -20.01 3.81
N VAL A 101 -7.86 -20.62 3.50
CA VAL A 101 -8.80 -20.18 2.46
C VAL A 101 -10.03 -19.59 3.14
N TYR A 102 -10.64 -18.58 2.54
CA TYR A 102 -11.83 -17.96 3.11
C TYR A 102 -12.93 -17.69 2.09
N SER A 103 -14.15 -17.60 2.57
CA SER A 103 -15.34 -17.26 1.80
C SER A 103 -16.09 -16.12 2.48
N VAL A 104 -16.77 -15.31 1.67
CA VAL A 104 -17.67 -14.26 2.15
C VAL A 104 -19.04 -14.55 1.54
N THR A 105 -20.04 -14.80 2.37
CA THR A 105 -21.42 -15.02 1.92
C THR A 105 -22.28 -13.85 2.36
N VAL A 106 -22.95 -13.14 1.45
CA VAL A 106 -23.85 -12.02 1.74
C VAL A 106 -25.24 -12.37 1.20
N LYS A 107 -26.28 -12.29 2.02
CA LYS A 107 -27.67 -12.65 1.63
C LYS A 107 -27.77 -14.00 0.91
N HIS A 108 -27.00 -14.99 1.36
CA HIS A 108 -26.91 -16.35 0.81
C HIS A 108 -26.14 -16.51 -0.51
N GLU A 109 -25.48 -15.45 -1.01
CA GLU A 109 -24.66 -15.50 -2.21
C GLU A 109 -23.17 -15.43 -1.86
N LEU A 110 -22.35 -16.24 -2.53
CA LEU A 110 -20.90 -16.18 -2.39
C LEU A 110 -20.37 -14.90 -3.08
N TRP A 111 -19.94 -13.96 -2.25
CA TRP A 111 -19.46 -12.66 -2.69
C TRP A 111 -18.13 -12.79 -3.44
N GLY A 112 -18.02 -12.15 -4.60
CA GLY A 112 -16.81 -12.25 -5.41
C GLY A 112 -16.68 -13.56 -6.21
N ALA A 113 -17.71 -14.42 -6.24
CA ALA A 113 -17.66 -15.71 -6.93
C ALA A 113 -17.72 -15.58 -8.46
N GLY A 114 -16.96 -16.44 -9.16
CA GLY A 114 -16.95 -16.50 -10.63
C GLY A 114 -15.96 -15.53 -11.27
N VAL A 115 -16.01 -15.43 -12.60
CA VAL A 115 -15.13 -14.55 -13.39
C VAL A 115 -15.38 -13.08 -13.02
N ARG A 116 -14.31 -12.31 -12.89
CA ARG A 116 -14.35 -10.86 -12.63
C ARG A 116 -14.31 -10.08 -13.93
N TRP A 117 -14.90 -8.89 -13.88
CA TRP A 117 -14.87 -7.94 -14.99
C TRP A 117 -13.79 -6.91 -14.74
N ASP A 118 -12.77 -6.91 -15.60
CA ASP A 118 -11.65 -6.00 -15.50
C ASP A 118 -11.85 -4.78 -16.39
N TRP A 119 -11.46 -3.61 -15.89
CA TRP A 119 -11.45 -2.39 -16.70
C TRP A 119 -10.46 -2.53 -17.86
N ASP A 120 -10.94 -2.21 -19.05
CA ASP A 120 -10.12 -2.06 -20.24
C ASP A 120 -10.03 -0.59 -20.64
N PRO A 121 -8.84 0.03 -20.53
CA PRO A 121 -8.69 1.45 -20.83
C PRO A 121 -8.76 1.77 -22.33
N GLN A 122 -8.62 0.78 -23.23
CA GLN A 122 -8.72 1.02 -24.67
C GLN A 122 -10.18 1.14 -25.09
N THR A 123 -11.04 0.24 -24.61
CA THR A 123 -12.48 0.28 -24.89
C THR A 123 -13.25 1.18 -23.93
N GLN A 124 -12.64 1.63 -22.83
CA GLN A 124 -13.30 2.36 -21.74
C GLN A 124 -14.53 1.57 -21.23
N GLY A 125 -14.33 0.27 -21.02
CA GLY A 125 -15.39 -0.67 -20.69
C GLY A 125 -14.88 -1.81 -19.82
N LEU A 126 -15.78 -2.72 -19.47
CA LEU A 126 -15.49 -3.88 -18.64
C LEU A 126 -15.35 -5.12 -19.53
N LEU A 127 -14.29 -5.90 -19.33
CA LEU A 127 -14.01 -7.14 -20.05
C LEU A 127 -13.81 -8.30 -19.08
N GLN A 128 -14.41 -9.45 -19.39
CA GLN A 128 -14.08 -10.69 -18.70
C GLN A 128 -12.74 -11.22 -19.21
N ARG A 129 -11.79 -11.43 -18.30
CA ARG A 129 -10.45 -11.95 -18.61
C ARG A 129 -10.21 -13.36 -18.06
N ASP A 130 -11.28 -14.12 -17.79
CA ASP A 130 -11.26 -15.47 -17.20
C ASP A 130 -10.52 -15.57 -15.86
N ARG A 131 -10.47 -14.47 -15.11
CA ARG A 131 -9.82 -14.40 -13.79
C ARG A 131 -10.85 -14.47 -12.69
N VAL A 132 -10.52 -15.23 -11.64
CA VAL A 132 -11.34 -15.41 -10.44
C VAL A 132 -10.53 -15.02 -9.20
N TYR A 133 -11.22 -14.61 -8.14
CA TYR A 133 -10.54 -14.39 -6.87
C TYR A 133 -10.00 -15.70 -6.28
N ARG A 134 -8.75 -15.67 -5.81
CA ARG A 134 -8.16 -16.69 -4.95
C ARG A 134 -8.17 -16.16 -3.52
N ASN A 135 -9.25 -16.41 -2.78
CA ASN A 135 -9.42 -15.93 -1.42
C ASN A 135 -8.62 -16.81 -0.45
N ALA A 136 -7.31 -16.60 -0.41
CA ALA A 136 -6.40 -17.33 0.46
C ALA A 136 -5.35 -16.40 1.02
N PHE A 137 -4.99 -16.61 2.27
CA PHE A 137 -3.94 -15.86 2.95
C PHE A 137 -3.14 -16.81 3.82
N ARG A 138 -1.98 -16.35 4.28
CA ARG A 138 -1.25 -17.02 5.36
C ARG A 138 -1.04 -15.99 6.45
N THR A 139 -1.27 -16.34 7.71
CA THR A 139 -1.06 -15.41 8.82
C THR A 139 0.41 -14.99 8.93
N LEU A 140 0.68 -13.89 9.62
CA LEU A 140 2.06 -13.49 9.90
C LEU A 140 2.73 -14.49 10.88
N PRO A 141 4.06 -14.57 10.92
CA PRO A 141 4.77 -15.31 11.95
C PRO A 141 4.42 -14.82 13.36
N ASP A 142 4.70 -15.66 14.37
CA ASP A 142 4.50 -15.26 15.77
C ASP A 142 5.43 -14.08 16.11
N PRO A 143 4.91 -12.92 16.54
CA PRO A 143 5.72 -11.74 16.84
C PRO A 143 6.66 -11.94 18.03
N MET A 144 6.49 -13.00 18.82
CA MET A 144 7.36 -13.38 19.94
C MET A 144 8.36 -14.47 19.59
N ALA A 145 8.27 -15.08 18.41
CA ALA A 145 9.22 -16.10 17.94
C ALA A 145 10.19 -15.52 16.91
N PRO A 146 11.44 -15.99 16.87
CA PRO A 146 12.35 -15.70 15.77
C PRO A 146 11.78 -16.16 14.43
N LEU A 147 12.28 -15.57 13.35
CA LEU A 147 11.88 -15.93 12.01
C LEU A 147 12.36 -17.34 11.65
N ALA A 148 11.47 -18.20 11.15
CA ALA A 148 11.78 -19.60 10.83
C ALA A 148 12.43 -19.80 9.44
N GLY A 149 12.38 -18.79 8.57
CA GLY A 149 12.91 -18.82 7.20
C GLY A 149 12.73 -17.46 6.53
N PRO A 150 12.98 -17.30 5.23
CA PRO A 150 12.90 -16.01 4.57
C PRO A 150 11.51 -15.33 4.70
N PHE A 151 11.51 -14.02 4.97
CA PHE A 151 10.31 -13.19 4.97
C PHE A 151 10.37 -12.16 3.85
N SER A 152 9.49 -12.29 2.86
CA SER A 152 9.41 -11.37 1.72
C SER A 152 8.26 -10.37 1.89
N PHE A 153 8.48 -9.12 1.51
CA PHE A 153 7.45 -8.09 1.44
C PHE A 153 7.70 -7.14 0.27
N ILE A 154 6.67 -6.39 -0.11
CA ILE A 154 6.74 -5.39 -1.18
C ILE A 154 6.79 -3.99 -0.57
N VAL A 155 7.52 -3.07 -1.20
CA VAL A 155 7.43 -1.62 -0.95
C VAL A 155 7.08 -0.93 -2.26
N ILE A 156 6.08 -0.05 -2.24
CA ILE A 156 5.65 0.73 -3.40
C ILE A 156 5.17 2.12 -2.99
N GLY A 157 5.66 3.17 -3.63
CA GLY A 157 5.21 4.55 -3.44
C GLY A 157 4.61 5.13 -4.70
N ASP A 158 3.85 6.22 -4.55
CA ASP A 158 3.56 7.13 -5.66
C ASP A 158 2.88 6.41 -6.83
N PHE A 159 2.07 5.40 -6.49
CA PHE A 159 1.36 4.58 -7.46
C PHE A 159 0.02 5.19 -7.83
N GLY A 160 -0.45 6.22 -7.13
CA GLY A 160 -1.85 6.65 -7.11
C GLY A 160 -2.48 7.23 -8.41
N VAL A 161 -1.91 6.99 -9.60
CA VAL A 161 -2.25 7.70 -10.85
C VAL A 161 -3.47 7.10 -11.57
N GLY A 162 -3.79 5.85 -11.28
CA GLY A 162 -4.92 5.12 -11.84
C GLY A 162 -4.67 4.47 -13.20
N ILE A 163 -5.53 3.51 -13.53
CA ILE A 163 -5.53 2.79 -14.82
C ILE A 163 -6.72 3.16 -15.72
N ARG A 164 -7.46 4.22 -15.38
CA ARG A 164 -8.63 4.69 -16.14
C ARG A 164 -8.30 4.92 -17.61
N LYS A 165 -7.11 5.46 -17.88
CA LYS A 165 -6.58 5.74 -19.23
C LYS A 165 -5.47 4.75 -19.59
N PRO A 166 -5.20 4.52 -20.89
CA PRO A 166 -4.11 3.65 -21.30
C PRO A 166 -2.76 4.12 -20.75
N SER A 167 -1.88 3.17 -20.44
CA SER A 167 -0.51 3.47 -20.04
C SER A 167 0.21 4.33 -21.08
N SER A 168 1.05 5.24 -20.62
CA SER A 168 1.88 6.12 -21.45
C SER A 168 3.35 5.87 -21.17
N SER A 169 4.25 6.54 -21.89
CA SER A 169 5.69 6.45 -21.61
C SER A 169 6.11 6.91 -20.21
N THR A 170 5.23 7.60 -19.48
CA THR A 170 5.49 8.13 -18.14
C THR A 170 4.52 7.67 -17.07
N LYS A 171 3.47 6.91 -17.42
CA LYS A 171 2.44 6.40 -16.51
C LYS A 171 2.22 4.91 -16.80
N ARG A 172 2.66 4.03 -15.91
CA ARG A 172 2.78 2.57 -16.13
C ARG A 172 2.26 1.72 -14.96
N GLN A 173 1.33 2.27 -14.17
CA GLN A 173 0.82 1.61 -12.96
C GLN A 173 0.24 0.21 -13.24
N TYR A 174 -0.48 0.05 -14.35
CA TYR A 174 -1.09 -1.24 -14.69
C TYR A 174 -0.04 -2.34 -14.83
N GLU A 175 1.06 -2.06 -15.53
CA GLU A 175 2.15 -3.00 -15.72
C GLU A 175 2.93 -3.26 -14.43
N VAL A 176 3.16 -2.24 -13.62
CA VAL A 176 3.75 -2.40 -12.27
C VAL A 176 2.89 -3.31 -11.40
N ALA A 177 1.56 -3.12 -11.38
CA ALA A 177 0.63 -3.93 -10.61
C ALA A 177 0.62 -5.41 -11.05
N GLN A 178 0.71 -5.67 -12.37
CA GLN A 178 0.83 -7.03 -12.89
C GLN A 178 2.14 -7.71 -12.47
N ALA A 179 3.25 -6.98 -12.50
CA ALA A 179 4.53 -7.50 -12.02
C ALA A 179 4.53 -7.74 -10.50
N LEU A 180 3.90 -6.84 -9.74
CA LEU A 180 3.73 -6.98 -8.30
C LEU A 180 2.95 -8.26 -7.96
N GLU A 181 1.85 -8.53 -8.65
CA GLU A 181 1.08 -9.77 -8.43
C GLU A 181 1.93 -11.02 -8.66
N ARG A 182 2.71 -11.06 -9.74
CA ARG A 182 3.61 -12.19 -10.00
C ARG A 182 4.68 -12.32 -8.91
N ALA A 183 5.19 -11.21 -8.39
CA ALA A 183 6.18 -11.24 -7.31
C ALA A 183 5.58 -11.77 -6.00
N VAL A 184 4.30 -11.46 -5.72
CA VAL A 184 3.58 -12.04 -4.58
C VAL A 184 3.49 -13.57 -4.71
N ASP A 185 3.20 -14.07 -5.92
CA ASP A 185 3.13 -15.51 -6.18
C ASP A 185 4.49 -16.20 -6.13
N GLU A 186 5.51 -15.63 -6.77
CA GLU A 186 6.83 -16.26 -6.92
C GLU A 186 7.66 -16.24 -5.63
N PHE A 187 7.53 -15.17 -4.81
CA PHE A 187 8.39 -14.96 -3.64
C PHE A 187 7.67 -15.08 -2.28
N ASP A 188 6.40 -15.53 -2.28
CA ASP A 188 5.52 -15.55 -1.09
C ASP A 188 5.60 -14.21 -0.33
N ALA A 189 5.43 -13.10 -1.05
CA ALA A 189 5.42 -11.79 -0.40
C ALA A 189 4.22 -11.70 0.55
N ARG A 190 4.46 -11.33 1.80
CA ARG A 190 3.51 -11.51 2.92
C ARG A 190 2.68 -10.26 3.21
N LEU A 191 3.12 -9.09 2.76
CA LEU A 191 2.49 -7.79 2.93
C LEU A 191 3.06 -6.77 1.92
N ILE A 192 2.34 -5.67 1.74
CA ILE A 192 2.80 -4.49 0.98
C ILE A 192 2.92 -3.32 1.96
N LEU A 193 4.07 -2.65 1.98
CA LEU A 193 4.23 -1.32 2.57
C LEU A 193 4.02 -0.29 1.47
N THR A 194 3.19 0.74 1.71
CA THR A 194 3.19 1.92 0.83
C THR A 194 4.08 3.00 1.42
N THR A 195 4.75 3.77 0.55
CA THR A 195 5.51 4.96 0.95
C THR A 195 4.75 6.24 0.63
N GLY A 196 3.41 6.23 0.74
CA GLY A 196 2.55 7.40 0.56
C GLY A 196 2.19 7.72 -0.88
N ASP A 197 1.38 8.78 -1.04
CA ASP A 197 0.73 9.19 -2.29
C ASP A 197 -0.08 8.04 -2.89
N ASN A 198 -1.05 7.59 -2.09
CA ASN A 198 -1.86 6.41 -2.35
C ASN A 198 -2.90 6.69 -3.44
N ILE A 199 -3.44 7.91 -3.47
CA ILE A 199 -4.35 8.46 -4.48
C ILE A 199 -3.83 9.86 -4.86
N TYR A 200 -3.79 10.18 -6.15
CA TYR A 200 -3.50 11.55 -6.61
C TYR A 200 -4.80 12.20 -7.09
N ALA A 201 -5.20 13.34 -6.51
CA ALA A 201 -6.24 14.15 -7.13
C ALA A 201 -5.69 14.81 -8.39
N SER A 202 -6.46 14.83 -9.48
CA SER A 202 -6.03 15.46 -10.72
C SER A 202 -6.28 16.97 -10.72
N ARG A 203 -6.08 17.71 -9.62
CA ARG A 203 -6.12 19.17 -9.70
C ARG A 203 -4.84 19.74 -10.30
N ARG A 204 -4.99 20.37 -11.47
CA ARG A 204 -4.01 21.32 -12.01
C ARG A 204 -4.63 22.71 -11.97
N PHE A 205 -3.99 23.61 -11.24
CA PHE A 205 -4.32 25.04 -11.07
C PHE A 205 -5.15 25.62 -12.25
N LEU A 206 -6.38 26.08 -11.96
CA LEU A 206 -7.37 26.71 -12.87
C LEU A 206 -8.10 25.85 -13.92
N LEU A 207 -7.95 24.52 -13.96
CA LEU A 207 -8.81 23.66 -14.79
C LEU A 207 -9.52 22.63 -13.91
N TRP A 208 -10.86 22.66 -13.89
CA TRP A 208 -11.68 21.61 -13.29
C TRP A 208 -11.49 20.32 -14.08
N THR A 209 -10.77 19.37 -13.50
CA THR A 209 -10.82 17.93 -13.85
C THR A 209 -11.34 17.23 -12.60
N GLY A 210 -12.48 16.55 -12.72
CA GLY A 210 -13.26 16.00 -11.59
C GLY A 210 -12.66 14.74 -10.98
N ASP A 211 -11.36 14.71 -10.71
CA ASP A 211 -10.75 13.68 -9.87
C ASP A 211 -10.26 14.43 -8.61
N SER A 212 -11.04 14.43 -7.53
CA SER A 212 -10.75 15.18 -6.30
C SER A 212 -9.95 14.39 -5.28
N GLY A 213 -9.65 13.11 -5.55
CA GLY A 213 -9.08 12.17 -4.60
C GLY A 213 -10.14 11.55 -3.69
N ASP A 214 -11.37 12.10 -3.73
CA ASP A 214 -12.46 11.77 -2.82
C ASP A 214 -13.62 10.99 -3.44
N GLU A 215 -13.56 10.70 -4.74
CA GLU A 215 -14.59 9.97 -5.47
C GLU A 215 -14.27 8.46 -5.54
N ASP A 216 -15.33 7.63 -5.57
CA ASP A 216 -15.20 6.17 -5.68
C ASP A 216 -14.45 5.73 -6.96
N ASP A 217 -14.44 6.55 -8.01
CA ASP A 217 -13.72 6.26 -9.25
C ASP A 217 -12.19 6.40 -9.09
N ASP A 218 -11.73 7.34 -8.28
CA ASP A 218 -10.34 7.49 -7.90
C ASP A 218 -9.83 6.21 -7.22
N TRP A 219 -10.59 5.68 -6.26
CA TRP A 219 -10.22 4.45 -5.55
C TRP A 219 -10.36 3.19 -6.39
N PHE A 220 -11.41 3.09 -7.21
CA PHE A 220 -11.58 1.95 -8.11
C PHE A 220 -10.40 1.84 -9.08
N PHE A 221 -10.11 2.91 -9.83
CA PHE A 221 -9.11 2.87 -10.88
C PHE A 221 -7.68 2.85 -10.36
N THR A 222 -7.45 3.28 -9.11
CA THR A 222 -6.10 3.44 -8.56
C THR A 222 -5.71 2.34 -7.60
N TYR A 223 -6.62 1.88 -6.75
CA TYR A 223 -6.32 0.93 -5.70
C TYR A 223 -6.98 -0.42 -5.94
N PHE A 224 -8.32 -0.44 -6.09
CA PHE A 224 -9.02 -1.71 -6.15
C PHE A 224 -8.74 -2.46 -7.45
N GLN A 225 -8.97 -1.85 -8.62
CA GLN A 225 -8.89 -2.55 -9.90
C GLN A 225 -7.48 -3.02 -10.27
N PRO A 226 -6.40 -2.21 -10.13
CA PRO A 226 -5.05 -2.65 -10.50
C PRO A 226 -4.55 -3.81 -9.63
N TYR A 227 -4.88 -3.79 -8.33
CA TYR A 227 -4.33 -4.71 -7.34
C TYR A 227 -5.32 -5.77 -6.86
N ARG A 228 -6.54 -5.87 -7.43
CA ARG A 228 -7.65 -6.68 -6.88
C ARG A 228 -7.30 -8.13 -6.56
N TYR A 229 -6.45 -8.77 -7.35
CA TYR A 229 -6.06 -10.18 -7.17
C TYR A 229 -4.93 -10.39 -6.15
N VAL A 230 -4.42 -9.30 -5.59
CA VAL A 230 -3.45 -9.27 -4.49
C VAL A 230 -4.13 -8.81 -3.20
N LEU A 231 -4.99 -7.77 -3.28
CA LEU A 231 -5.70 -7.21 -2.13
C LEU A 231 -6.51 -8.25 -1.36
N ASN A 232 -7.05 -9.26 -2.02
CA ASN A 232 -7.81 -10.33 -1.36
C ASN A 232 -6.91 -11.40 -0.70
N ARG A 233 -5.57 -11.24 -0.70
CA ARG A 233 -4.61 -12.27 -0.27
C ARG A 233 -3.56 -11.78 0.73
N ILE A 234 -3.12 -10.53 0.61
CA ILE A 234 -2.12 -9.94 1.52
C ILE A 234 -2.53 -8.51 1.92
N PRO A 235 -2.20 -8.08 3.16
CA PRO A 235 -2.56 -6.75 3.63
C PRO A 235 -1.66 -5.67 3.02
N VAL A 236 -2.23 -4.47 2.88
CA VAL A 236 -1.50 -3.24 2.57
C VAL A 236 -1.35 -2.42 3.85
N CYS A 237 -0.12 -2.00 4.14
CA CYS A 237 0.29 -1.18 5.27
C CYS A 237 0.67 0.21 4.75
N PRO A 238 -0.27 1.15 4.71
CA PRO A 238 -0.02 2.44 4.07
C PRO A 238 0.79 3.39 4.96
N SER A 239 1.49 4.32 4.33
CA SER A 239 1.89 5.60 4.92
C SER A 239 1.19 6.75 4.21
N ILE A 240 1.27 7.96 4.78
CA ILE A 240 0.69 9.19 4.24
C ILE A 240 1.78 9.99 3.51
N GLY A 241 1.47 10.44 2.30
CA GLY A 241 2.27 11.35 1.49
C GLY A 241 1.68 12.75 1.38
N ASN A 242 2.36 13.63 0.64
CA ASN A 242 1.92 15.02 0.51
C ASN A 242 0.69 15.17 -0.40
N HIS A 243 0.40 14.20 -1.25
CA HIS A 243 -0.84 14.15 -2.02
C HIS A 243 -2.02 13.57 -1.24
N ASP A 244 -1.77 12.80 -0.18
CA ASP A 244 -2.84 12.34 0.72
C ASP A 244 -3.30 13.46 1.71
N THR A 245 -2.72 14.67 1.63
CA THR A 245 -2.94 15.79 2.57
C THR A 245 -3.03 17.15 1.85
N GLN A 246 -3.41 18.19 2.60
CA GLN A 246 -3.37 19.58 2.13
C GLN A 246 -1.95 20.18 2.01
N GLU A 247 -0.89 19.37 2.10
CA GLU A 247 0.48 19.87 1.87
C GLU A 247 0.68 20.30 0.40
N THR A 248 0.13 19.54 -0.55
CA THR A 248 0.25 19.82 -1.99
C THR A 248 -1.09 19.93 -2.71
N GLU A 249 -2.13 19.29 -2.18
CA GLU A 249 -3.47 19.33 -2.75
C GLU A 249 -4.41 20.26 -1.96
N GLU A 250 -5.57 20.58 -2.53
CA GLU A 250 -6.58 21.39 -1.84
C GLU A 250 -7.42 20.56 -0.84
N HIS A 251 -7.45 19.25 -1.00
CA HIS A 251 -8.18 18.32 -0.14
C HIS A 251 -7.25 17.53 0.77
N ASP A 252 -7.81 17.04 1.88
CA ASP A 252 -7.12 16.18 2.83
C ASP A 252 -7.75 14.79 2.79
N ASP A 253 -7.13 13.88 2.04
CA ASP A 253 -7.65 12.55 1.76
C ASP A 253 -7.29 11.53 2.85
N ARG A 254 -6.63 11.94 3.94
CA ARG A 254 -6.33 11.06 5.08
C ARG A 254 -7.59 10.42 5.62
N GLY A 255 -8.71 11.15 5.67
CA GLY A 255 -9.99 10.61 6.10
C GLY A 255 -10.41 9.40 5.27
N GLN A 256 -10.18 9.45 3.96
CA GLN A 256 -10.48 8.38 3.03
C GLN A 256 -9.48 7.24 3.10
N VAL A 257 -8.18 7.51 3.21
CA VAL A 257 -7.17 6.47 3.44
C VAL A 257 -7.48 5.71 4.72
N MET A 258 -7.89 6.41 5.79
CA MET A 258 -8.30 5.79 7.05
C MET A 258 -9.54 4.90 6.90
N ASP A 259 -10.50 5.27 6.04
CA ASP A 259 -11.74 4.52 5.83
C ASP A 259 -11.56 3.35 4.84
N ASN A 260 -11.05 3.64 3.64
CA ASN A 260 -10.91 2.70 2.53
C ASN A 260 -9.82 1.65 2.75
N MET A 261 -8.83 1.93 3.61
CA MET A 261 -7.84 0.95 4.06
C MET A 261 -8.10 0.40 5.48
N TYR A 262 -9.29 0.68 6.04
CA TYR A 262 -9.80 0.15 7.31
C TYR A 262 -8.86 0.40 8.49
N LEU A 263 -8.12 1.52 8.47
CA LEU A 263 -7.04 1.77 9.44
C LEU A 263 -7.57 2.01 10.85
N ARG A 264 -8.73 2.65 11.00
CA ARG A 264 -9.36 2.82 12.33
C ARG A 264 -9.62 1.47 12.99
N GLU A 265 -10.21 0.54 12.27
CA GLU A 265 -10.50 -0.81 12.78
C GLU A 265 -9.21 -1.60 13.07
N ARG A 266 -8.22 -1.49 12.18
CA ARG A 266 -6.92 -2.19 12.33
C ARG A 266 -6.10 -1.67 13.49
N LEU A 267 -6.12 -0.37 13.74
CA LEU A 267 -5.19 0.32 14.63
C LEU A 267 -5.81 0.73 15.97
N ALA A 268 -7.13 0.63 16.17
CA ALA A 268 -7.77 1.00 17.45
C ALA A 268 -7.14 0.27 18.65
N GLY A 269 -6.93 -1.05 18.54
CA GLY A 269 -6.26 -1.84 19.58
C GLY A 269 -4.76 -1.53 19.72
N GLU A 270 -4.11 -1.11 18.63
CA GLU A 270 -2.70 -0.73 18.63
C GLU A 270 -2.49 0.64 19.28
N GLU A 271 -3.37 1.60 19.01
CA GLU A 271 -3.37 2.92 19.63
C GLU A 271 -3.61 2.81 21.14
N ALA A 272 -4.63 2.05 21.56
CA ALA A 272 -4.91 1.79 22.97
C ALA A 272 -3.71 1.14 23.70
N ALA A 273 -2.89 0.39 22.97
CA ALA A 273 -1.67 -0.24 23.50
C ALA A 273 -0.40 0.60 23.32
N GLY A 274 -0.50 1.86 22.87
CA GLY A 274 0.64 2.75 22.63
C GLY A 274 1.56 2.32 21.48
N ARG A 275 1.05 1.51 20.54
CA ARG A 275 1.72 1.05 19.32
C ARG A 275 1.21 1.75 18.06
N ALA A 276 0.28 2.68 18.20
CA ALA A 276 -0.08 3.66 17.18
C ALA A 276 -0.29 5.04 17.82
N SER A 277 -0.23 6.09 17.01
CA SER A 277 -0.58 7.46 17.36
C SER A 277 -1.32 8.06 16.18
N LEU A 278 -2.65 8.17 16.28
CA LEU A 278 -3.50 8.63 15.20
C LEU A 278 -3.90 10.10 15.41
N GLU A 279 -4.20 10.81 14.32
CA GLU A 279 -4.71 12.19 14.23
C GLU A 279 -3.85 13.28 14.94
N PRO A 280 -3.30 14.29 14.27
CA PRO A 280 -3.51 14.60 12.88
C PRO A 280 -2.69 13.73 11.93
N GLY A 281 -1.93 12.72 12.38
CA GLY A 281 -1.14 11.87 11.49
C GLY A 281 -1.47 10.39 11.53
N LEU A 282 -0.71 9.61 10.74
CA LEU A 282 -0.73 8.15 10.75
C LEU A 282 0.61 7.58 11.21
N PHE A 283 0.70 7.21 12.49
CA PHE A 283 1.87 6.52 13.05
C PHE A 283 1.44 5.19 13.63
N TYR A 284 2.15 4.13 13.28
CA TYR A 284 1.93 2.81 13.85
C TYR A 284 3.17 1.95 13.72
N ARG A 285 3.28 0.94 14.57
CA ARG A 285 4.30 -0.09 14.47
C ARG A 285 3.71 -1.46 14.70
N PHE A 286 4.27 -2.44 14.03
CA PHE A 286 3.87 -3.83 14.20
C PHE A 286 5.06 -4.76 13.99
N ARG A 287 5.01 -5.91 14.65
CA ARG A 287 6.00 -6.96 14.49
C ARG A 287 5.47 -8.03 13.55
N ALA A 288 6.26 -8.37 12.54
CA ALA A 288 6.03 -9.55 11.73
C ALA A 288 6.62 -10.82 12.38
N SER A 289 7.67 -10.65 13.19
CA SER A 289 8.26 -11.70 14.05
C SER A 289 8.99 -11.03 15.23
N ALA A 290 9.65 -11.80 16.10
CA ALA A 290 10.54 -11.22 17.11
C ALA A 290 11.73 -10.46 16.49
N ASP A 291 12.12 -10.83 15.26
CA ASP A 291 13.27 -10.27 14.56
C ASP A 291 12.92 -9.05 13.70
N ILE A 292 11.65 -8.85 13.33
CA ILE A 292 11.23 -7.82 12.35
C ILE A 292 10.13 -6.92 12.94
N GLU A 293 10.39 -5.62 13.02
CA GLU A 293 9.45 -4.57 13.39
C GLU A 293 9.38 -3.50 12.29
N PHE A 294 8.18 -3.22 11.80
CA PHE A 294 7.92 -2.14 10.87
C PHE A 294 7.40 -0.93 11.63
N VAL A 295 7.83 0.27 11.24
CA VAL A 295 7.41 1.54 11.86
C VAL A 295 7.00 2.53 10.77
N CYS A 296 5.71 2.82 10.68
CA CYS A 296 5.16 3.85 9.81
C CYS A 296 5.36 5.22 10.45
N ILE A 297 5.89 6.16 9.67
CA ILE A 297 6.15 7.54 10.10
C ILE A 297 5.43 8.47 9.12
N ASP A 298 4.48 9.24 9.63
CA ASP A 298 3.89 10.32 8.88
C ASP A 298 4.86 11.51 8.83
N THR A 299 5.32 11.80 7.62
CA THR A 299 6.31 12.85 7.35
C THR A 299 5.69 14.05 6.67
N SER A 300 4.38 14.06 6.41
CA SER A 300 3.73 15.17 5.74
C SER A 300 3.63 16.40 6.66
N LYS A 301 3.16 17.49 6.07
CA LYS A 301 2.68 18.68 6.79
C LYS A 301 1.17 18.63 6.91
N GLU A 302 0.65 19.40 7.85
CA GLU A 302 -0.79 19.59 8.01
C GLU A 302 -1.39 20.37 6.83
N ASP A 303 -0.67 21.39 6.37
CA ASP A 303 -1.02 22.21 5.21
C ASP A 303 0.24 22.87 4.60
N PHE A 304 0.09 23.50 3.44
CA PHE A 304 1.16 24.19 2.71
C PHE A 304 1.83 25.35 3.49
N PHE A 305 1.10 26.06 4.35
CA PHE A 305 1.59 27.24 5.08
C PHE A 305 2.28 26.90 6.40
N ARG A 306 1.97 25.74 7.00
CA ARG A 306 2.59 25.28 8.24
C ARG A 306 4.04 24.86 8.00
N ARG A 307 4.96 25.36 8.84
CA ARG A 307 6.41 25.12 8.66
C ARG A 307 6.90 23.77 9.19
N GLY A 308 6.23 23.19 10.18
CA GLY A 308 6.64 21.95 10.85
C GLY A 308 5.92 20.73 10.29
N ARG A 309 6.55 19.56 10.42
CA ARG A 309 5.99 18.26 10.00
C ARG A 309 5.12 17.66 11.10
N ILE A 310 4.23 16.75 10.72
CA ILE A 310 3.29 16.12 11.65
C ILE A 310 4.02 15.36 12.77
N TYR A 311 5.15 14.71 12.49
CA TYR A 311 5.91 13.99 13.52
C TYR A 311 6.44 14.89 14.65
N GLU A 312 6.51 16.22 14.46
CA GLU A 312 6.98 17.17 15.47
C GLU A 312 5.94 17.42 16.57
N TYR A 313 4.71 16.95 16.41
CA TYR A 313 3.69 17.05 17.46
C TYR A 313 4.14 16.21 18.67
N PRO A 314 4.02 16.73 19.91
CA PRO A 314 4.55 16.05 21.10
C PRO A 314 4.13 14.58 21.25
N LYS A 315 2.86 14.27 20.97
CA LYS A 315 2.36 12.88 21.07
C LYS A 315 2.93 11.93 20.02
N HIS A 316 3.20 12.44 18.80
CA HIS A 316 3.79 11.66 17.72
C HIS A 316 5.28 11.48 17.95
N TRP A 317 5.96 12.52 18.45
CA TRP A 317 7.35 12.43 18.87
C TRP A 317 7.54 11.44 20.02
N GLU A 318 6.67 11.47 21.04
CA GLU A 318 6.70 10.50 22.15
C GLU A 318 6.51 9.05 21.65
N PHE A 319 5.63 8.85 20.67
CA PHE A 319 5.48 7.57 20.00
C PHE A 319 6.79 7.13 19.31
N LEU A 320 7.45 8.02 18.58
CA LEU A 320 8.70 7.73 17.87
C LEU A 320 9.84 7.40 18.85
N GLU A 321 9.98 8.14 19.95
CA GLU A 321 10.99 7.84 20.98
C GLU A 321 10.80 6.45 21.59
N LYS A 322 9.55 6.00 21.74
CA LYS A 322 9.20 4.65 22.18
C LYS A 322 9.38 3.59 21.09
N ALA A 323 9.18 3.95 19.83
CA ALA A 323 9.37 3.06 18.68
C ALA A 323 10.86 2.82 18.36
N PHE A 324 11.72 3.80 18.65
CA PHE A 324 13.17 3.74 18.47
C PHE A 324 13.92 3.86 19.82
N PRO A 325 13.77 2.87 20.72
CA PRO A 325 14.59 2.82 21.94
C PRO A 325 16.06 2.59 21.58
N ALA A 326 16.97 2.87 22.51
CA ALA A 326 18.40 2.58 22.32
C ALA A 326 18.63 1.13 21.88
N ALA A 327 19.53 0.91 20.92
CA ALA A 327 19.75 -0.39 20.26
C ALA A 327 20.03 -1.52 21.26
N GLU A 328 20.81 -1.26 22.31
CA GLU A 328 21.15 -2.24 23.34
C GLU A 328 19.93 -2.68 24.17
N ALA A 329 18.89 -1.84 24.24
CA ALA A 329 17.62 -2.16 24.87
C ALA A 329 16.64 -2.85 23.92
N ALA A 330 16.91 -2.85 22.61
CA ALA A 330 16.05 -3.41 21.58
C ALA A 330 16.45 -4.85 21.23
N ARG A 331 15.49 -5.78 21.29
CA ARG A 331 15.69 -7.19 20.89
C ARG A 331 15.34 -7.48 19.43
N VAL A 332 15.10 -6.45 18.61
CA VAL A 332 14.63 -6.60 17.21
C VAL A 332 15.82 -6.42 16.28
N LYS A 333 16.06 -7.40 15.40
CA LYS A 333 17.16 -7.35 14.43
C LYS A 333 16.92 -6.34 13.32
N TRP A 334 15.72 -6.32 12.77
CA TRP A 334 15.30 -5.50 11.65
C TRP A 334 14.19 -4.57 12.09
N ARG A 335 14.58 -3.35 12.48
CA ARG A 335 13.64 -2.24 12.60
C ARG A 335 13.62 -1.46 11.30
N VAL A 336 12.47 -1.45 10.65
CA VAL A 336 12.28 -0.94 9.29
C VAL A 336 11.32 0.26 9.34
N PRO A 337 11.84 1.49 9.50
CA PRO A 337 11.07 2.70 9.29
C PRO A 337 10.68 2.85 7.82
N PHE A 338 9.44 3.29 7.59
CA PHE A 338 8.97 3.70 6.29
C PHE A 338 8.03 4.91 6.42
N GLY A 339 8.02 5.74 5.38
CA GLY A 339 7.18 6.93 5.29
C GLY A 339 7.25 7.49 3.88
N HIS A 340 6.81 8.73 3.68
CA HIS A 340 6.78 9.32 2.35
C HIS A 340 8.04 10.12 2.00
N HIS A 341 8.39 11.13 2.79
CA HIS A 341 9.45 12.06 2.44
C HIS A 341 10.85 11.51 2.74
N PRO A 342 11.76 11.46 1.75
CA PRO A 342 13.09 10.90 1.91
C PRO A 342 14.06 11.85 2.63
N PRO A 343 14.82 11.42 3.66
CA PRO A 343 15.90 12.21 4.24
C PRO A 343 16.99 12.55 3.22
N TYR A 344 17.28 11.61 2.33
CA TYR A 344 18.27 11.72 1.26
C TYR A 344 17.63 11.48 -0.10
N CYS A 345 17.69 12.48 -0.99
CA CYS A 345 17.13 12.44 -2.33
C CYS A 345 17.87 13.42 -3.25
N ALA A 346 18.31 12.94 -4.40
CA ALA A 346 19.13 13.68 -5.35
C ALA A 346 18.33 14.52 -6.37
N GLY A 347 17.00 14.56 -6.29
CA GLY A 347 16.15 15.18 -7.30
C GLY A 347 15.74 14.25 -8.44
N PRO A 348 15.36 14.80 -9.61
CA PRO A 348 15.62 16.19 -10.04
C PRO A 348 14.56 17.23 -9.62
N LEU A 349 13.43 16.82 -9.03
CA LEU A 349 12.37 17.75 -8.61
C LEU A 349 12.40 17.99 -7.10
N HIS A 350 12.58 16.93 -6.33
CA HIS A 350 12.59 16.94 -4.87
C HIS A 350 13.96 16.51 -4.34
N TYR A 351 14.58 17.32 -3.49
CA TYR A 351 15.89 17.04 -2.89
C TYR A 351 15.73 16.56 -1.44
N ASN A 352 16.85 16.34 -0.73
CA ASN A 352 16.87 16.02 0.70
C ASN A 352 15.80 16.79 1.50
N THR A 353 14.98 16.04 2.22
CA THR A 353 13.87 16.62 2.98
C THR A 353 14.42 17.39 4.19
N ARG A 354 14.12 18.69 4.26
CA ARG A 354 14.50 19.53 5.41
C ARG A 354 13.76 19.07 6.68
N GLY A 355 14.46 19.16 7.82
CA GLY A 355 13.90 18.84 9.14
C GLY A 355 14.06 17.38 9.56
N MET A 356 14.62 16.50 8.72
CA MET A 356 14.72 15.06 9.00
C MET A 356 15.85 14.68 9.99
N ALA A 357 16.73 15.62 10.37
CA ALA A 357 17.87 15.33 11.25
C ALA A 357 17.48 14.65 12.59
N PRO A 358 16.43 15.10 13.31
CA PRO A 358 15.99 14.41 14.53
C PRO A 358 15.54 12.97 14.29
N LEU A 359 14.90 12.66 13.16
CA LEU A 359 14.51 11.30 12.81
C LEU A 359 15.75 10.45 12.48
N ILE A 360 16.73 11.00 11.76
CA ILE A 360 18.00 10.33 11.49
C ILE A 360 18.72 9.98 12.80
N ASP A 361 18.74 10.89 13.78
CA ASP A 361 19.33 10.63 15.10
C ASP A 361 18.58 9.52 15.86
N LEU A 362 17.25 9.48 15.78
CA LEU A 362 16.45 8.37 16.32
C LEU A 362 16.78 7.05 15.61
N PHE A 363 16.95 7.05 14.29
CA PHE A 363 17.30 5.85 13.52
C PHE A 363 18.67 5.30 13.94
N LYS A 364 19.67 6.17 14.06
CA LYS A 364 21.01 5.82 14.55
C LYS A 364 20.96 5.23 15.96
N ARG A 365 20.28 5.91 16.89
CA ARG A 365 20.08 5.43 18.26
C ARG A 365 19.36 4.08 18.30
N GLY A 366 18.38 3.90 17.41
CA GLY A 366 17.53 2.72 17.33
C GLY A 366 18.15 1.54 16.60
N GLY A 367 19.38 1.64 16.10
CA GLY A 367 20.06 0.59 15.34
C GLY A 367 19.40 0.29 14.00
N VAL A 368 18.73 1.27 13.39
CA VAL A 368 18.11 1.13 12.06
C VAL A 368 19.21 0.92 11.03
N ARG A 369 18.99 -0.02 10.11
CA ARG A 369 19.89 -0.33 8.99
C ARG A 369 19.30 0.01 7.62
N VAL A 370 17.99 0.21 7.55
CA VAL A 370 17.27 0.49 6.31
C VAL A 370 16.12 1.45 6.54
N HIS A 371 15.84 2.31 5.57
CA HIS A 371 14.67 3.18 5.54
C HIS A 371 14.06 3.21 4.14
N PHE A 372 12.74 3.15 4.05
CA PHE A 372 11.99 3.22 2.78
C PHE A 372 11.15 4.49 2.68
N SER A 373 11.22 5.16 1.53
CA SER A 373 10.50 6.41 1.22
C SER A 373 10.04 6.47 -0.24
N GLY A 374 9.16 7.42 -0.56
CA GLY A 374 8.65 7.71 -1.92
C GLY A 374 8.98 9.14 -2.35
N HIS A 375 7.98 9.88 -2.83
CA HIS A 375 7.98 11.32 -3.11
C HIS A 375 8.70 11.76 -4.40
N GLU A 376 9.92 11.25 -4.62
CA GLU A 376 10.59 11.46 -5.90
C GLU A 376 10.30 10.32 -6.86
N HIS A 377 9.93 10.67 -8.08
CA HIS A 377 9.36 9.75 -9.06
C HIS A 377 10.45 8.99 -9.85
N ASN A 378 11.42 8.46 -9.12
CA ASN A 378 12.50 7.61 -9.60
C ASN A 378 12.93 6.65 -8.48
N PHE A 379 13.80 5.71 -8.81
CA PHE A 379 14.48 4.87 -7.82
C PHE A 379 15.76 5.56 -7.37
N GLN A 380 16.03 5.58 -6.05
CA GLN A 380 17.35 5.94 -5.53
C GLN A 380 17.74 5.04 -4.35
N HIS A 381 19.03 4.78 -4.25
CA HIS A 381 19.66 4.10 -3.14
C HIS A 381 20.83 4.93 -2.64
N SER A 382 20.72 5.39 -1.40
CA SER A 382 21.75 6.17 -0.70
C SER A 382 22.26 5.40 0.51
N GLN A 383 23.51 5.66 0.91
CA GLN A 383 24.10 5.03 2.08
C GLN A 383 24.77 6.07 2.97
N VAL A 384 24.31 6.20 4.22
CA VAL A 384 24.84 7.18 5.18
C VAL A 384 24.93 6.56 6.56
N ASP A 385 26.09 6.67 7.20
CA ASP A 385 26.33 6.18 8.58
C ASP A 385 25.90 4.72 8.83
N GLY A 386 26.05 3.86 7.82
CA GLY A 386 25.67 2.44 7.90
C GLY A 386 24.17 2.16 7.73
N ILE A 387 23.39 3.17 7.31
CA ILE A 387 21.96 3.04 7.00
C ILE A 387 21.77 3.15 5.49
N ASP A 388 21.06 2.18 4.91
CA ASP A 388 20.61 2.21 3.52
C ASP A 388 19.25 2.93 3.41
N TYR A 389 19.20 3.99 2.61
CA TYR A 389 17.99 4.75 2.33
C TYR A 389 17.53 4.46 0.90
N PHE A 390 16.30 3.97 0.76
CA PHE A 390 15.69 3.69 -0.53
C PHE A 390 14.56 4.66 -0.82
N VAL A 391 14.62 5.29 -1.98
CA VAL A 391 13.53 6.05 -2.58
C VAL A 391 12.88 5.18 -3.65
N SER A 392 11.59 4.90 -3.48
CA SER A 392 10.77 4.04 -4.32
C SER A 392 9.48 4.75 -4.76
N GLY A 393 9.60 5.97 -5.28
CA GLY A 393 8.45 6.80 -5.66
C GLY A 393 8.02 6.68 -7.13
N ALA A 394 8.39 5.59 -7.81
CA ALA A 394 8.01 5.40 -9.22
C ALA A 394 7.04 4.23 -9.44
N GLY A 395 6.11 4.00 -8.51
CA GLY A 395 5.11 2.93 -8.58
C GLY A 395 4.10 3.10 -9.72
N ALA A 396 3.91 4.33 -10.22
CA ALA A 396 3.04 4.58 -11.38
C ALA A 396 3.60 5.60 -12.35
N GLN A 397 4.07 6.75 -11.87
CA GLN A 397 4.58 7.82 -12.72
C GLN A 397 6.09 7.96 -12.60
N ILE A 398 6.78 8.09 -13.73
CA ILE A 398 8.25 8.21 -13.77
C ILE A 398 8.74 9.58 -14.19
N ARG A 399 9.87 9.98 -13.61
CA ARG A 399 10.72 11.08 -14.04
C ARG A 399 12.05 10.51 -14.53
N ARG A 400 12.24 10.52 -15.85
CA ARG A 400 13.44 9.99 -16.52
C ARG A 400 14.64 10.92 -16.48
N ARG A 401 14.46 12.19 -16.10
CA ARG A 401 15.56 13.14 -16.00
C ARG A 401 16.51 12.66 -14.90
N SER A 402 17.82 12.66 -15.20
CA SER A 402 18.84 12.35 -14.20
C SER A 402 18.74 13.31 -13.01
N PRO A 403 18.79 12.79 -11.77
CA PRO A 403 19.07 13.60 -10.60
C PRO A 403 20.39 14.37 -10.75
N ASP A 404 20.51 15.47 -10.02
CA ASP A 404 21.65 16.40 -10.05
C ASP A 404 22.23 16.70 -8.65
N GLY A 405 21.63 16.20 -7.57
CA GLY A 405 22.10 16.33 -6.18
C GLY A 405 22.67 15.04 -5.58
N PHE A 406 23.40 14.23 -6.36
CA PHE A 406 23.87 12.91 -5.92
C PHE A 406 24.82 12.96 -4.72
N GLU A 407 25.69 13.97 -4.65
CA GLU A 407 26.69 14.09 -3.58
C GLU A 407 26.01 14.38 -2.24
N GLU A 408 25.11 15.38 -2.20
CA GLU A 408 24.36 15.75 -1.00
C GLU A 408 23.40 14.66 -0.54
N ALA A 409 22.89 13.85 -1.47
CA ALA A 409 22.03 12.72 -1.19
C ALA A 409 22.81 11.43 -0.87
N HIS A 410 24.14 11.42 -0.96
CA HIS A 410 24.97 10.23 -0.78
C HIS A 410 24.52 9.04 -1.64
N THR A 411 24.08 9.31 -2.87
CA THR A 411 23.49 8.30 -3.74
C THR A 411 24.55 7.34 -4.25
N VAL A 412 24.30 6.04 -4.09
CA VAL A 412 25.14 4.95 -4.60
C VAL A 412 24.61 4.47 -5.96
N SER A 413 23.30 4.45 -6.14
CA SER A 413 22.69 4.12 -7.43
C SER A 413 21.29 4.71 -7.59
N TRP A 414 20.84 4.87 -8.83
CA TRP A 414 19.50 5.38 -9.15
C TRP A 414 18.97 4.75 -10.44
N SER A 415 17.67 4.91 -10.71
CA SER A 415 17.05 4.53 -11.99
C SER A 415 15.81 5.39 -12.30
N GLY A 416 15.61 5.72 -13.57
CA GLY A 416 14.44 6.45 -14.07
C GLY A 416 13.30 5.55 -14.57
N GLU A 417 13.21 4.32 -14.06
CA GLU A 417 12.21 3.31 -14.46
C GLU A 417 11.11 3.10 -13.41
N CYS A 418 9.92 2.72 -13.88
CA CYS A 418 8.80 2.36 -13.00
C CYS A 418 9.13 1.07 -12.27
N HIS A 419 8.85 1.02 -10.97
CA HIS A 419 9.21 -0.12 -10.16
C HIS A 419 8.41 -0.24 -8.86
N PHE A 420 8.56 -1.39 -8.22
CA PHE A 420 8.35 -1.60 -6.79
C PHE A 420 9.60 -2.29 -6.21
N LEU A 421 9.77 -2.29 -4.89
CA LEU A 421 10.84 -3.05 -4.25
C LEU A 421 10.30 -4.40 -3.74
N LEU A 422 10.95 -5.49 -4.13
CA LEU A 422 10.83 -6.78 -3.46
C LEU A 422 11.95 -6.86 -2.42
N VAL A 423 11.56 -7.00 -1.15
CA VAL A 423 12.49 -7.07 -0.03
C VAL A 423 12.36 -8.44 0.65
N THR A 424 13.48 -9.15 0.78
CA THR A 424 13.54 -10.44 1.48
C THR A 424 14.52 -10.35 2.65
N ILE A 425 14.04 -10.63 3.85
CA ILE A 425 14.84 -10.77 5.06
C ILE A 425 15.09 -12.25 5.32
N ASP A 426 16.35 -12.64 5.47
CA ASP A 426 16.77 -13.99 5.84
C ASP A 426 17.91 -13.90 6.87
N GLY A 427 17.58 -14.17 8.13
CA GLY A 427 18.48 -13.99 9.26
C GLY A 427 18.99 -12.55 9.37
N ASP A 428 20.31 -12.38 9.27
CA ASP A 428 20.99 -11.08 9.39
C ASP A 428 21.24 -10.42 8.03
N ARG A 429 20.60 -10.92 6.96
CA ARG A 429 20.70 -10.34 5.61
C ARG A 429 19.34 -9.86 5.11
N MET A 430 19.29 -8.64 4.59
CA MET A 430 18.17 -8.14 3.79
C MET A 430 18.62 -7.96 2.33
N THR A 431 17.82 -8.49 1.41
CA THR A 431 18.02 -8.40 -0.04
C THR A 431 16.91 -7.53 -0.62
N VAL A 432 17.27 -6.42 -1.25
CA VAL A 432 16.34 -5.48 -1.90
C VAL A 432 16.53 -5.56 -3.41
N ARG A 433 15.45 -5.87 -4.13
CA ARG A 433 15.39 -5.90 -5.60
C ARG A 433 14.41 -4.85 -6.07
N ALA A 434 14.85 -3.92 -6.91
CA ALA A 434 13.98 -2.95 -7.55
C ALA A 434 13.41 -3.58 -8.83
N MET A 435 12.16 -4.06 -8.77
CA MET A 435 11.50 -4.84 -9.80
C MET A 435 10.75 -3.93 -10.77
N GLY A 436 11.03 -4.06 -12.06
CA GLY A 436 10.38 -3.27 -13.10
C GLY A 436 9.01 -3.82 -13.53
N GLU A 437 8.38 -3.10 -14.45
CA GLU A 437 7.08 -3.44 -15.06
C GLU A 437 6.98 -4.84 -15.68
N SER A 438 8.12 -5.39 -16.13
CA SER A 438 8.27 -6.76 -16.63
C SER A 438 7.10 -7.21 -17.53
N PRO A 439 6.92 -6.68 -18.76
CA PRO A 439 5.75 -7.00 -19.59
C PRO A 439 5.69 -8.47 -20.05
N GLY A 440 6.76 -9.23 -19.87
CA GLY A 440 6.81 -10.68 -20.08
C GLY A 440 6.51 -11.50 -18.80
N PRO A 441 6.53 -12.84 -18.89
CA PRO A 441 6.25 -13.69 -17.74
C PRO A 441 7.34 -13.68 -16.67
N VAL A 442 8.54 -13.19 -17.01
CA VAL A 442 9.72 -13.19 -16.12
C VAL A 442 9.85 -11.85 -15.43
N LEU A 443 9.96 -11.88 -14.10
CA LEU A 443 10.27 -10.69 -13.30
C LEU A 443 11.74 -10.30 -13.48
N ALA A 444 11.98 -9.01 -13.74
CA ALA A 444 13.31 -8.46 -13.91
C ALA A 444 13.53 -7.24 -13.00
N ASP A 445 14.77 -7.11 -12.53
CA ASP A 445 15.21 -5.91 -11.84
C ASP A 445 15.34 -4.78 -12.87
N ILE A 446 15.00 -3.54 -12.49
CA ILE A 446 15.26 -2.36 -13.31
C ILE A 446 16.77 -2.16 -13.50
N ALA A 447 17.15 -1.55 -14.62
CA ALA A 447 18.52 -1.11 -14.81
C ALA A 447 18.82 0.05 -13.86
N ARG A 448 19.90 -0.06 -13.06
CA ARG A 448 20.36 1.00 -12.17
C ARG A 448 21.71 1.52 -12.63
N SER A 449 22.01 2.78 -12.33
CA SER A 449 23.30 3.40 -12.63
C SER A 449 23.89 4.08 -11.40
N THR A 450 25.22 4.10 -11.29
CA THR A 450 25.94 4.96 -10.33
C THR A 450 25.77 6.44 -10.70
N PRO A 451 26.12 7.38 -9.80
CA PRO A 451 26.19 8.80 -10.16
C PRO A 451 27.11 9.12 -11.34
N ALA A 452 28.14 8.30 -11.58
CA ALA A 452 29.05 8.41 -12.71
C ALA A 452 28.48 7.84 -14.02
N GLY A 453 27.29 7.23 -13.99
CA GLY A 453 26.63 6.64 -15.16
C GLY A 453 27.00 5.19 -15.45
N GLU A 454 27.71 4.50 -14.55
CA GLU A 454 28.07 3.10 -14.70
C GLU A 454 26.89 2.20 -14.31
N LEU A 455 26.59 1.18 -15.13
CA LEU A 455 25.50 0.25 -14.83
C LEU A 455 25.80 -0.61 -13.60
N VAL A 456 24.81 -0.71 -12.72
CA VAL A 456 24.82 -1.55 -11.51
C VAL A 456 23.76 -2.63 -11.68
N GLN A 457 24.16 -3.89 -11.50
CA GLN A 457 23.27 -5.04 -11.62
C GLN A 457 23.12 -5.81 -10.30
N GLY A 458 22.01 -6.52 -10.20
CA GLY A 458 21.74 -7.42 -9.09
C GLY A 458 21.14 -6.72 -7.86
N PRO A 459 20.85 -7.51 -6.81
CA PRO A 459 20.18 -7.03 -5.61
C PRO A 459 21.09 -6.15 -4.75
N MET A 460 20.48 -5.25 -4.00
CA MET A 460 21.14 -4.45 -2.96
C MET A 460 21.07 -5.23 -1.64
N ILE A 461 22.22 -5.38 -0.97
CA ILE A 461 22.34 -6.21 0.23
C ILE A 461 22.60 -5.31 1.44
N VAL A 462 21.65 -5.31 2.37
CA VAL A 462 21.78 -4.66 3.67
C VAL A 462 22.20 -5.72 4.71
N ARG A 463 23.17 -5.38 5.56
CA ARG A 463 23.78 -6.27 6.56
C ARG A 463 23.78 -5.67 7.95
#